data_AF-A0A662PHX3-F1
#
_entry.id   AF-A0A662PHX3-F1
#
_cell.length_a   1.000
_cell.length_b   1.000
_cell.length_c   1.000
_cell.angle_alpha   90.00
_cell.angle_beta   90.00
_cell.angle_gamma   90.00
#
_symmetry.space_group_name_H-M   'P 1'
#
loop_
_entity.id
_entity.type
_entity.pdbx_description
1 polymer ?
#
loop_
_entity_poly.entity_id
_entity_poly.type
_entity_poly.pdbx_seq_one_letter_code
_entity_poly.pdbx_strand_id
1 'polypeptide(L)'
;MNWVIVTLLVVACVVAGVTFYCCIQWIEAEKKVEWVAGWVYDAYDTGEDYSLENRTFDIWNITLAPNYFDFLDGKNLTSYRMIFDGVAPPPEGVEIKLFYEKVDSIYRIYKVKSL
;
A
#
# COMPACT_ATOMS: atom_id res chain seq x y z
N MET A 1 -9.96 53.78 -1.63
CA MET A 1 -9.01 53.13 -2.57
C MET A 1 -8.26 51.96 -1.92
N ASN A 2 -7.73 52.08 -0.70
CA ASN A 2 -7.05 50.97 0.01
C ASN A 2 -7.92 49.74 0.27
N TRP A 3 -9.19 49.91 0.63
CA TRP A 3 -10.07 48.77 0.95
C TRP A 3 -10.30 47.81 -0.22
N VAL A 4 -10.41 48.34 -1.45
CA VAL A 4 -10.60 47.50 -2.65
C VAL A 4 -9.37 46.63 -2.90
N ILE A 5 -8.17 47.18 -2.74
CA ILE A 5 -6.90 46.46 -2.92
C ILE A 5 -6.75 45.37 -1.85
N VAL A 6 -7.09 45.67 -0.60
CA VAL A 6 -7.05 44.70 0.51
C VAL A 6 -8.03 43.54 0.24
N THR A 7 -9.27 43.84 -0.18
CA THR A 7 -10.26 42.79 -0.49
C THR A 7 -9.81 41.90 -1.65
N LEU A 8 -9.23 42.49 -2.70
CA LEU A 8 -8.75 41.74 -3.87
C LEU A 8 -7.59 40.79 -3.51
N LEU A 9 -6.71 41.23 -2.60
CA LEU A 9 -5.58 40.46 -2.13
C LEU A 9 -6.03 39.27 -1.25
N VAL A 10 -7.03 39.48 -0.38
CA VAL A 10 -7.62 38.39 0.43
C VAL A 10 -8.30 37.35 -0.46
N VAL A 11 -9.06 37.78 -1.48
CA VAL A 11 -9.71 36.85 -2.42
C VAL A 11 -8.67 36.01 -3.17
N ALA A 12 -7.58 36.63 -3.64
CA ALA A 12 -6.51 35.91 -4.31
C ALA A 12 -5.86 34.85 -3.41
N CYS A 13 -5.64 35.15 -2.12
CA CYS A 13 -5.11 34.18 -1.16
C CYS A 13 -6.06 33.00 -0.91
N VAL A 14 -7.37 33.25 -0.79
CA VAL A 14 -8.37 32.18 -0.59
C VAL A 14 -8.44 31.28 -1.81
N VAL A 15 -8.44 31.85 -3.02
CA VAL A 15 -8.46 31.07 -4.27
C VAL A 15 -7.21 30.20 -4.40
N ALA A 16 -6.02 30.75 -4.11
CA ALA A 16 -4.78 29.98 -4.12
C ALA A 16 -4.80 28.83 -3.11
N GLY A 17 -5.29 29.09 -1.88
CA GLY A 17 -5.41 28.07 -0.84
C GLY A 17 -6.37 26.93 -1.22
N VAL A 18 -7.54 27.26 -1.76
CA VAL A 18 -8.53 26.26 -2.23
C VAL A 18 -7.98 25.45 -3.41
N THR A 19 -7.29 26.11 -4.35
CA THR A 19 -6.69 25.44 -5.52
C THR A 19 -5.61 24.45 -5.09
N PHE A 20 -4.74 24.85 -4.15
CA PHE A 20 -3.73 23.98 -3.59
C PHE A 20 -4.34 22.77 -2.85
N TYR A 21 -5.37 23.01 -2.02
CA TYR A 21 -6.08 21.94 -1.32
C TYR A 21 -6.71 20.93 -2.29
N CYS A 22 -7.38 21.40 -3.36
CA CYS A 22 -7.95 20.54 -4.38
C CYS A 22 -6.89 19.74 -5.14
N CYS A 23 -5.73 20.34 -5.43
CA CYS A 23 -4.60 19.63 -6.07
C CYS A 23 -4.06 18.50 -5.17
N ILE A 24 -3.88 18.74 -3.87
CA ILE A 24 -3.41 17.70 -2.94
C ILE A 24 -4.42 16.55 -2.86
N GLN A 25 -5.71 16.86 -2.72
CA GLN A 25 -6.78 15.85 -2.69
C GLN A 25 -6.83 15.01 -3.98
N TRP A 26 -6.61 15.64 -5.14
CA TRP A 26 -6.57 14.92 -6.41
C TRP A 26 -5.32 14.01 -6.49
N ILE A 27 -4.14 14.50 -6.11
CA ILE A 27 -2.91 13.69 -6.05
C ILE A 27 -3.07 12.49 -5.10
N GLU A 28 -3.72 12.68 -3.95
CA GLU A 28 -4.01 11.60 -3.01
C GLU A 28 -5.05 10.61 -3.56
N ALA A 29 -6.07 11.08 -4.25
CA ALA A 29 -7.09 10.23 -4.89
C ALA A 29 -6.53 9.40 -6.06
N GLU A 30 -5.47 9.87 -6.73
CA GLU A 30 -4.81 9.14 -7.82
C GLU A 30 -3.91 8.00 -7.36
N LYS A 31 -3.57 7.90 -6.07
CA LYS A 31 -3.00 6.67 -5.49
C LYS A 31 -4.06 5.58 -5.50
N LYS A 32 -4.23 4.93 -6.67
CA LYS A 32 -5.02 3.71 -6.81
C LYS A 32 -4.55 2.73 -5.74
N VAL A 33 -5.47 2.37 -4.88
CA VAL A 33 -5.23 1.40 -3.82
C VAL A 33 -4.97 0.04 -4.47
N GLU A 34 -3.70 -0.34 -4.59
CA GLU A 34 -3.30 -1.65 -5.11
C GLU A 34 -3.42 -2.70 -3.99
N TRP A 35 -3.95 -3.86 -4.35
CA TRP A 35 -4.17 -4.95 -3.40
C TRP A 35 -4.14 -6.32 -4.07
N VAL A 36 -3.81 -7.33 -3.27
CA VAL A 36 -3.94 -8.75 -3.60
C VAL A 36 -4.73 -9.45 -2.49
N ALA A 37 -5.52 -10.47 -2.84
CA ALA A 37 -6.27 -11.25 -1.87
C ALA A 37 -6.11 -12.74 -2.15
N GLY A 38 -6.19 -13.55 -1.11
CA GLY A 38 -6.11 -15.00 -1.20
C GLY A 38 -5.90 -15.65 0.16
N TRP A 39 -5.89 -16.98 0.15
CA TRP A 39 -5.54 -17.83 1.28
C TRP A 39 -4.02 -17.96 1.37
N VAL A 40 -3.46 -17.70 2.54
CA VAL A 40 -2.02 -17.86 2.76
C VAL A 40 -1.68 -19.35 2.74
N TYR A 41 -0.97 -19.78 1.70
CA TYR A 41 -0.51 -21.16 1.55
C TYR A 41 0.85 -21.38 2.20
N ASP A 42 1.75 -20.40 2.07
CA ASP A 42 3.07 -20.43 2.69
C ASP A 42 3.57 -18.99 2.89
N ALA A 43 4.35 -18.78 3.94
CA ALA A 43 4.98 -17.50 4.26
C ALA A 43 6.30 -17.73 5.00
N TYR A 44 7.41 -17.36 4.37
CA TYR A 44 8.74 -17.52 4.97
C TYR A 44 9.64 -16.32 4.66
N ASP A 45 10.59 -16.10 5.57
CA ASP A 45 11.66 -15.12 5.42
C ASP A 45 12.70 -15.65 4.41
N THR A 46 13.04 -14.85 3.40
CA THR A 46 14.03 -15.24 2.39
C THR A 46 15.48 -15.12 2.88
N GLY A 47 15.71 -14.48 4.03
CA GLY A 47 17.04 -14.13 4.55
C GLY A 47 17.71 -13.02 3.73
N GLU A 48 16.93 -12.29 2.94
CA GLU A 48 17.39 -11.15 2.14
C GLU A 48 16.86 -9.87 2.76
N ASP A 49 17.72 -8.85 2.83
CA ASP A 49 17.39 -7.55 3.39
C ASP A 49 17.12 -6.54 2.25
N TYR A 50 16.08 -5.72 2.43
CA TYR A 50 15.83 -4.55 1.59
C TYR A 50 16.04 -3.27 2.38
N SER A 51 16.90 -2.39 1.86
CA SER A 51 17.19 -1.09 2.48
C SER A 51 16.40 0.03 1.78
N LEU A 52 15.55 0.70 2.54
CA LEU A 52 14.73 1.83 2.07
C LEU A 52 14.80 2.98 3.08
N GLU A 53 15.22 4.16 2.63
CA GLU A 53 15.16 5.43 3.39
C GLU A 53 15.69 5.31 4.84
N ASN A 54 16.86 4.66 5.02
CA ASN A 54 17.54 4.38 6.29
C ASN A 54 16.90 3.31 7.19
N ARG A 55 15.96 2.51 6.68
CA ARG A 55 15.46 1.31 7.35
C ARG A 55 15.81 0.07 6.55
N THR A 56 16.06 -1.02 7.25
CA THR A 56 16.26 -2.35 6.66
C THR A 56 15.05 -3.20 7.00
N PHE A 57 14.52 -3.89 5.99
CA PHE A 57 13.36 -4.75 6.09
C PHE A 57 13.73 -6.13 5.60
N ASP A 58 13.27 -7.16 6.32
CA ASP A 58 13.39 -8.54 5.86
C ASP A 58 12.42 -8.76 4.69
N ILE A 59 12.90 -9.41 3.62
CA ILE A 59 12.06 -9.80 2.50
C ILE A 59 11.39 -11.13 2.82
N TRP A 60 10.06 -11.14 2.72
CA TRP A 60 9.23 -12.32 2.88
C TRP A 60 8.77 -12.82 1.52
N ASN A 61 8.78 -14.14 1.33
CA ASN A 61 8.08 -14.77 0.22
C ASN A 61 6.73 -15.31 0.72
N ILE A 62 5.64 -14.78 0.17
CA ILE A 62 4.28 -15.18 0.53
C ILE A 62 3.59 -15.78 -0.68
N THR A 63 3.10 -16.99 -0.50
CA THR A 63 2.34 -17.73 -1.50
C THR A 63 0.86 -17.67 -1.17
N LEU A 64 0.07 -17.17 -2.11
CA LEU A 64 -1.39 -17.06 -1.99
C LEU A 64 -2.09 -18.00 -2.96
N ALA A 65 -3.11 -18.69 -2.46
CA ALA A 65 -4.10 -19.38 -3.26
C ALA A 65 -5.34 -18.48 -3.47
N PRO A 66 -5.92 -18.42 -4.67
CA PRO A 66 -7.01 -17.49 -4.97
C PRO A 66 -8.34 -17.86 -4.28
N ASN A 67 -8.51 -19.12 -3.87
CA ASN A 67 -9.68 -19.59 -3.14
C ASN A 67 -9.32 -20.80 -2.25
N TYR A 68 -10.26 -21.19 -1.39
CA TYR A 68 -10.04 -22.27 -0.41
C TYR A 68 -9.82 -23.66 -1.04
N PHE A 69 -10.45 -23.97 -2.18
CA PHE A 69 -10.25 -25.27 -2.84
C PHE A 69 -8.85 -25.38 -3.44
N ASP A 70 -8.37 -24.31 -4.07
CA ASP A 70 -6.99 -24.22 -4.58
C ASP A 70 -5.96 -24.28 -3.44
N PHE A 71 -6.28 -23.74 -2.26
CA PHE A 71 -5.47 -23.89 -1.06
C PHE A 71 -5.37 -25.35 -0.60
N LEU A 72 -6.50 -26.06 -0.49
CA LEU A 72 -6.53 -27.48 -0.10
C LEU A 72 -5.80 -28.39 -1.11
N ASP A 73 -5.92 -28.08 -2.40
CA ASP A 73 -5.33 -28.87 -3.48
C ASP A 73 -3.87 -28.49 -3.80
N GLY A 74 -3.37 -27.38 -3.23
CA GLY A 74 -2.03 -26.84 -3.52
C GLY A 74 -1.86 -26.39 -4.97
N LYS A 75 -2.90 -25.80 -5.58
CA LYS A 75 -2.92 -25.39 -7.00
C LYS A 75 -3.11 -23.89 -7.16
N ASN A 76 -2.80 -23.38 -8.36
CA ASN A 76 -2.96 -21.96 -8.73
C ASN A 76 -2.29 -20.99 -7.75
N LEU A 77 -1.19 -21.43 -7.14
CA LEU A 77 -0.43 -20.69 -6.14
C LEU A 77 0.38 -19.59 -6.79
N THR A 78 0.29 -18.38 -6.26
CA THR A 78 1.12 -17.24 -6.71
C THR A 78 1.99 -16.76 -5.56
N SER A 79 3.30 -16.68 -5.80
CA SER A 79 4.26 -16.21 -4.80
C SER A 79 4.63 -14.75 -5.03
N TYR A 80 4.74 -14.00 -3.95
CA TYR A 80 5.04 -12.59 -3.93
C TYR A 80 6.20 -12.30 -2.98
N ARG A 81 7.12 -11.46 -3.42
CA ARG A 81 8.20 -10.91 -2.59
C ARG A 81 7.72 -9.63 -1.93
N MET A 82 7.57 -9.66 -0.61
CA MET A 82 6.91 -8.62 0.17
C MET A 82 7.79 -8.13 1.31
N ILE A 83 7.67 -6.86 1.65
CA ILE A 83 8.21 -6.30 2.90
C ILE A 83 7.05 -5.78 3.74
N PHE A 84 7.13 -5.98 5.06
CA PHE A 84 6.09 -5.54 5.99
C PHE A 84 6.60 -4.36 6.82
N ASP A 85 6.00 -3.19 6.61
CA ASP A 85 6.39 -1.99 7.35
C ASP A 85 5.60 -1.88 8.65
N GLY A 86 6.14 -2.46 9.73
CA GLY A 86 5.54 -2.41 11.07
C GLY A 86 4.31 -3.31 11.26
N VAL A 87 3.97 -4.12 10.26
CA VAL A 87 2.93 -5.15 10.35
C VAL A 87 3.61 -6.51 10.43
N ALA A 88 3.04 -7.46 11.18
CA ALA A 88 3.55 -8.83 11.15
C ALA A 88 3.19 -9.50 9.81
N PRO A 89 4.04 -10.40 9.29
CA PRO A 89 3.66 -11.26 8.17
C PRO A 89 2.43 -12.10 8.55
N PRO A 90 1.53 -12.36 7.60
CA PRO A 90 0.30 -13.09 7.88
C PRO A 90 0.60 -14.58 8.12
N PRO A 91 -0.15 -15.24 9.03
CA PRO A 91 0.00 -16.67 9.27
C PRO A 91 -0.55 -17.51 8.11
N GLU A 92 -0.18 -18.78 8.05
CA GLU A 92 -0.73 -19.75 7.07
C GLU A 92 -2.22 -20.06 7.34
N GLY A 93 -2.96 -20.41 6.28
CA GLY A 93 -4.32 -20.92 6.38
C GLY A 93 -5.40 -19.87 6.64
N VAL A 94 -5.07 -18.58 6.56
CA VAL A 94 -6.03 -17.48 6.68
C VAL A 94 -6.31 -16.82 5.33
N GLU A 95 -7.56 -16.44 5.10
CA GLU A 95 -7.95 -15.62 3.96
C GLU A 95 -7.71 -14.15 4.26
N ILE A 96 -6.89 -13.50 3.42
CA ILE A 96 -6.45 -12.13 3.66
C ILE A 96 -6.54 -11.27 2.41
N LYS A 97 -6.52 -9.97 2.64
CA LYS A 97 -6.34 -8.92 1.65
C LYS A 97 -5.15 -8.04 2.06
N LEU A 98 -4.13 -8.02 1.22
CA LEU A 98 -2.89 -7.26 1.38
C LEU A 98 -2.93 -6.03 0.49
N PHE A 99 -2.76 -4.85 1.07
CA PHE A 99 -2.66 -3.59 0.34
C PHE A 99 -1.19 -3.19 0.24
N TYR A 100 -0.76 -2.82 -0.95
CA TYR A 100 0.66 -2.66 -1.23
C TYR A 100 0.98 -1.43 -2.07
N GLU A 101 2.25 -1.02 -2.02
CA GLU A 101 2.89 -0.09 -2.95
C GLU A 101 4.09 -0.81 -3.58
N LYS A 102 4.26 -0.70 -4.90
CA LYS A 102 5.36 -1.37 -5.60
C LYS A 102 6.60 -0.48 -5.63
N VAL A 103 7.72 -0.96 -5.06
CA VAL A 103 9.00 -0.24 -5.03
C VAL A 103 10.09 -1.19 -5.55
N ASP A 104 10.82 -0.81 -6.61
CA ASP A 104 11.93 -1.59 -7.19
C ASP A 104 11.63 -3.08 -7.48
N SER A 105 10.35 -3.43 -7.67
CA SER A 105 9.81 -4.80 -7.86
C SER A 105 9.48 -5.60 -6.60
N ILE A 106 9.58 -5.00 -5.42
CA ILE A 106 9.13 -5.55 -4.14
C ILE A 106 7.77 -4.93 -3.76
N TYR A 107 6.90 -5.74 -3.18
CA TYR A 107 5.59 -5.31 -2.70
C TYR A 107 5.71 -4.82 -1.24
N ARG A 108 5.67 -3.50 -1.03
CA ARG A 108 5.64 -2.93 0.32
C ARG A 108 4.23 -2.95 0.87
N ILE A 109 4.00 -3.78 1.89
CA ILE A 109 2.70 -3.93 2.52
C ILE A 109 2.53 -2.85 3.59
N TYR A 110 1.49 -2.02 3.44
CA TYR A 110 1.14 -0.99 4.42
C TYR A 110 -0.16 -1.30 5.19
N LYS A 111 -0.94 -2.29 4.74
CA LYS A 111 -2.17 -2.70 5.41
C LYS A 111 -2.54 -4.15 5.09
N VAL A 112 -2.97 -4.88 6.11
CA VAL A 112 -3.48 -6.26 6.04
C VAL A 112 -4.92 -6.28 6.56
N LYS A 113 -5.82 -6.99 5.89
CA LYS A 113 -7.21 -7.18 6.31
C LYS A 113 -7.59 -8.66 6.21
N SER A 114 -8.05 -9.26 7.30
CA SER A 114 -8.71 -10.57 7.25
C SER A 114 -10.05 -10.46 6.53
N LEU A 115 -10.36 -11.46 5.71
CA LEU A 115 -11.66 -11.58 5.04
C LEU A 115 -12.61 -12.49 5.84
#